data_AF-A0A554GKV1-F1
#
_entry.id   AF-A0A554GKV1-F1
#
_cell.length_a   1.000
_cell.length_b   1.000
_cell.length_c   1.000
_cell.angle_alpha   90.00
_cell.angle_beta   90.00
_cell.angle_gamma   90.00
#
_symmetry.space_group_name_H-M   'P 1'
#
loop_
_entity.id
_entity.type
_entity.pdbx_description
1 polymer ?
#
loop_
_entity_poly.entity_id
_entity_poly.type
_entity_poly.pdbx_seq_one_letter_code
_entity_poly.pdbx_strand_id
1 'polypeptide(L)'
;MGETPRPMHRTLVALPFGLCVLSLTACPGKAPPRVETPSSAPPAIHVPAGCEKDQSGDYRHAQNPAFRYLGQDDGGTLSLAVVRAWADGGVESPDAGSVGIILHRTPDGFVGETRATGFTASGTPCPVSFPTEAVACTDAGITLRAASSTSIDEGCRSATSGPAPVRQEQVLLRGAPDAGR
;
A
#
# COMPACT_ATOMS: atom_id res chain seq x y z
N MET A 1 -44.53 -38.12 4.74
CA MET A 1 -45.10 -37.85 3.39
C MET A 1 -46.57 -38.18 3.46
N GLY A 2 -47.42 -37.16 3.41
CA GLY A 2 -48.87 -37.28 3.45
C GLY A 2 -49.44 -36.03 2.79
N GLU A 3 -49.69 -36.14 1.50
CA GLU A 3 -50.34 -35.12 0.67
C GLU A 3 -51.53 -35.82 0.00
N THR A 4 -52.73 -35.24 0.12
CA THR A 4 -53.95 -35.37 -0.74
C THR A 4 -55.19 -34.81 0.01
N PRO A 5 -56.33 -34.44 -0.64
CA PRO A 5 -56.56 -33.09 -1.15
C PRO A 5 -57.96 -32.49 -0.83
N ARG A 6 -58.21 -31.30 -1.39
CA ARG A 6 -59.43 -30.42 -1.43
C ARG A 6 -60.80 -31.13 -1.58
N PRO A 7 -61.94 -30.48 -1.21
CA PRO A 7 -62.70 -29.71 -2.21
C PRO A 7 -63.48 -28.46 -1.72
N MET A 8 -64.01 -27.77 -2.73
CA MET A 8 -64.63 -26.45 -2.81
C MET A 8 -66.08 -26.32 -2.27
N HIS A 9 -66.52 -25.04 -2.30
CA HIS A 9 -67.90 -24.51 -2.36
C HIS A 9 -68.55 -24.24 -1.00
N ARG A 10 -69.30 -23.17 -0.75
CA ARG A 10 -70.03 -22.24 -1.62
C ARG A 10 -70.48 -21.01 -0.79
N THR A 11 -70.44 -19.86 -1.46
CA THR A 11 -71.17 -18.57 -1.39
C THR A 11 -72.23 -18.24 -0.29
N LEU A 12 -72.32 -16.90 -0.06
CA LEU A 12 -73.40 -16.04 0.50
C LEU A 12 -73.37 -15.89 2.05
N VAL A 13 -73.56 -14.72 2.68
CA VAL A 13 -74.53 -13.63 2.53
C VAL A 13 -73.97 -12.34 3.20
N ALA A 14 -74.54 -11.19 2.83
CA ALA A 14 -74.16 -9.81 3.13
C ALA A 14 -74.47 -9.25 4.55
N LEU A 15 -73.65 -8.24 4.96
CA LEU A 15 -73.93 -6.95 5.69
C LEU A 15 -74.66 -7.00 7.07
N PRO A 16 -74.65 -5.93 7.92
CA PRO A 16 -73.78 -4.74 8.03
C PRO A 16 -73.43 -4.34 9.51
N PHE A 17 -72.75 -3.19 9.65
CA PHE A 17 -72.65 -2.30 10.83
C PHE A 17 -71.68 -2.63 11.97
N GLY A 18 -70.76 -1.68 12.19
CA GLY A 18 -69.97 -1.58 13.41
C GLY A 18 -68.93 -0.46 13.31
N LEU A 19 -69.38 0.80 13.26
CA LEU A 19 -68.54 1.97 13.48
C LEU A 19 -67.86 1.86 14.85
N CYS A 20 -66.53 1.81 14.90
CA CYS A 20 -65.76 2.22 16.06
C CYS A 20 -64.66 3.16 15.58
N VAL A 21 -64.96 4.45 15.66
CA VAL A 21 -64.01 5.54 15.50
C VAL A 21 -63.14 5.54 16.77
N LEU A 22 -61.92 5.01 16.66
CA LEU A 22 -60.88 5.21 17.67
C LEU A 22 -59.90 6.24 17.13
N SER A 23 -60.08 7.46 17.60
CA SER A 23 -59.24 8.62 17.40
C SER A 23 -57.81 8.34 17.87
N LEU A 24 -56.89 8.08 16.95
CA LEU A 24 -55.46 8.22 17.19
C LEU A 24 -55.06 9.65 16.85
N THR A 25 -55.16 10.54 17.83
CA THR A 25 -54.48 11.84 17.78
C THR A 25 -52.98 11.58 17.85
N ALA A 26 -52.34 11.41 16.69
CA ALA A 26 -50.90 11.37 16.59
C ALA A 26 -50.34 12.77 16.94
N CYS A 27 -49.56 12.84 18.02
CA CYS A 27 -48.78 14.03 18.36
C CYS A 27 -47.83 14.37 17.20
N PRO A 28 -47.66 15.65 16.82
CA PRO A 28 -46.59 16.04 15.92
C PRO A 28 -45.25 15.85 16.65
N GLY A 29 -44.65 14.68 16.48
CA GLY A 29 -43.29 14.40 16.91
C GLY A 29 -42.34 15.31 16.15
N LYS A 30 -41.68 16.23 16.86
CA LYS A 30 -40.57 17.03 16.34
C LYS A 30 -39.54 16.06 15.75
N ALA A 31 -39.34 16.13 14.44
CA ALA A 31 -38.36 15.29 13.75
C ALA A 31 -36.99 15.45 14.44
N PRO A 32 -36.26 14.35 14.71
CA PRO A 32 -34.91 14.44 15.25
C PRO A 32 -34.05 15.28 14.29
N PRO A 33 -33.16 16.15 14.80
CA PRO A 33 -32.27 16.91 13.94
C PRO A 33 -31.49 15.92 13.06
N ARG A 34 -31.59 16.12 11.75
CA ARG A 34 -30.80 15.38 10.77
C ARG A 34 -29.34 15.64 11.09
N VAL A 35 -28.63 14.63 11.59
CA VAL A 35 -27.17 14.67 11.65
C VAL A 35 -26.71 14.59 10.20
N GLU A 36 -26.40 15.76 9.65
CA GLU A 36 -25.75 15.88 8.36
C GLU A 36 -24.30 15.45 8.59
N THR A 37 -24.00 14.18 8.31
CA THR A 37 -22.63 13.68 8.34
C THR A 37 -21.84 14.52 7.33
N PRO A 38 -20.78 15.24 7.73
CA PRO A 38 -19.94 15.94 6.77
C PRO A 38 -19.44 14.90 5.77
N SER A 39 -19.79 15.08 4.50
CA SER A 39 -19.21 14.29 3.43
C SER A 39 -17.75 14.71 3.32
N SER A 40 -16.87 14.01 4.04
CA SER A 40 -15.44 14.13 3.84
C SER A 40 -15.19 13.74 2.38
N ALA A 41 -14.74 14.70 1.58
CA ALA A 41 -14.20 14.38 0.27
C ALA A 41 -13.11 13.30 0.44
N PRO A 42 -13.00 12.36 -0.50
CA PRO A 42 -11.89 11.39 -0.48
C PRO A 42 -10.57 12.16 -0.38
N PRO A 43 -9.60 11.69 0.43
CA PRO A 43 -8.29 12.33 0.50
C PRO A 43 -7.68 12.42 -0.90
N ALA A 44 -7.09 13.58 -1.23
CA ALA A 44 -6.45 13.78 -2.51
C ALA A 44 -5.30 12.80 -2.69
N ILE A 45 -5.25 12.13 -3.85
CA ILE A 45 -4.16 11.24 -4.22
C ILE A 45 -2.98 12.12 -4.67
N HIS A 46 -1.90 12.12 -3.87
CA HIS A 46 -0.60 12.75 -4.12
C HIS A 46 0.43 11.82 -4.77
N VAL A 47 0.02 10.70 -5.39
CA VAL A 47 0.93 9.84 -6.14
C VAL A 47 1.64 10.67 -7.22
N PRO A 48 2.99 10.72 -7.25
CA PRO A 48 3.70 11.41 -8.30
C PRO A 48 3.30 10.86 -9.67
N ALA A 49 3.09 11.75 -10.65
CA ALA A 49 2.73 11.33 -12.00
C ALA A 49 3.74 10.31 -12.53
N GLY A 50 3.25 9.23 -13.14
CA GLY A 50 4.02 8.10 -13.63
C GLY A 50 4.12 6.94 -12.65
N CYS A 51 3.94 7.14 -11.34
CA CYS A 51 4.03 6.07 -10.34
C CYS A 51 2.77 5.19 -10.29
N GLU A 52 1.70 5.59 -10.96
CA GLU A 52 0.50 4.77 -11.19
C GLU A 52 0.72 3.62 -12.17
N LYS A 53 1.77 3.72 -13.02
CA LYS A 53 2.14 2.67 -13.97
C LYS A 53 2.84 1.52 -13.26
N ASP A 54 2.91 0.37 -13.93
CA ASP A 54 3.75 -0.76 -13.54
C ASP A 54 5.23 -0.35 -13.49
N GLN A 55 5.81 -0.48 -12.29
CA GLN A 55 7.21 -0.16 -12.01
C GLN A 55 8.13 -1.39 -12.01
N SER A 56 7.69 -2.52 -12.54
CA SER A 56 8.53 -3.72 -12.69
C SER A 56 9.70 -3.50 -13.64
N GLY A 57 10.77 -4.28 -13.47
CA GLY A 57 11.94 -4.33 -14.35
C GLY A 57 13.26 -4.06 -13.64
N ASP A 58 14.34 -4.05 -14.42
CA ASP A 58 15.69 -3.89 -13.90
C ASP A 58 16.14 -2.43 -13.93
N TYR A 59 16.79 -1.99 -12.86
CA TYR A 59 17.34 -0.65 -12.76
C TYR A 59 18.82 -0.67 -12.40
N ARG A 60 19.55 0.36 -12.82
CA ARG A 60 20.91 0.67 -12.37
C ARG A 60 20.91 1.92 -11.50
N HIS A 61 21.73 1.94 -10.47
CA HIS A 61 21.94 3.18 -9.72
C HIS A 61 22.67 4.20 -10.61
N ALA A 62 22.12 5.41 -10.76
CA ALA A 62 22.69 6.44 -11.62
C ALA A 62 24.11 6.85 -11.20
N GLN A 63 24.35 6.92 -9.89
CA GLN A 63 25.63 7.39 -9.32
C GLN A 63 26.58 6.25 -8.92
N ASN A 64 26.13 4.99 -8.97
CA ASN A 64 26.95 3.85 -8.54
C ASN A 64 26.65 2.58 -9.35
N PRO A 65 27.33 2.38 -10.50
CA PRO A 65 27.01 1.29 -11.42
C PRO A 65 27.26 -0.11 -10.85
N ALA A 66 27.89 -0.23 -9.67
CA ALA A 66 28.10 -1.50 -8.99
C ALA A 66 26.81 -2.11 -8.40
N PHE A 67 25.70 -1.37 -8.39
CA PHE A 67 24.42 -1.83 -7.86
C PHE A 67 23.33 -1.89 -8.95
N ARG A 68 22.57 -2.99 -8.92
CA ARG A 68 21.35 -3.19 -9.69
C ARG A 68 20.17 -3.40 -8.76
N TYR A 69 19.00 -3.06 -9.27
CA TYR A 69 17.73 -3.19 -8.55
C TYR A 69 16.79 -3.99 -9.42
N LEU A 70 16.39 -5.17 -8.94
CA LEU A 70 15.45 -6.05 -9.64
C LEU A 70 14.06 -5.75 -9.08
N GLY A 71 13.22 -5.10 -9.88
CA GLY A 71 11.92 -4.61 -9.48
C GLY A 71 10.77 -5.50 -9.89
N GLN A 72 9.83 -5.70 -8.96
CA GLN A 72 8.55 -6.37 -9.18
C GLN A 72 7.44 -5.50 -8.57
N ASP A 73 6.47 -5.12 -9.39
CA ASP A 73 5.28 -4.36 -8.99
C ASP A 73 4.04 -5.23 -9.23
N ASP A 74 3.32 -5.54 -8.15
CA ASP A 74 2.09 -6.35 -8.21
C ASP A 74 0.81 -5.50 -8.35
N GLY A 75 0.97 -4.18 -8.55
CA GLY A 75 -0.10 -3.20 -8.63
C GLY A 75 -0.46 -2.55 -7.29
N GLY A 76 -0.02 -3.12 -6.16
CA GLY A 76 -0.17 -2.54 -4.83
C GLY A 76 1.16 -2.33 -4.10
N THR A 77 2.17 -3.14 -4.41
CA THR A 77 3.48 -3.13 -3.77
C THR A 77 4.58 -3.23 -4.81
N LEU A 78 5.53 -2.30 -4.74
CA LEU A 78 6.78 -2.35 -5.47
C LEU A 78 7.85 -2.95 -4.54
N SER A 79 8.39 -4.10 -4.93
CA SER A 79 9.54 -4.74 -4.29
C SER A 79 10.78 -4.59 -5.16
N LEU A 80 11.88 -4.09 -4.59
CA LEU A 80 13.18 -3.97 -5.26
C LEU A 80 14.21 -4.80 -4.49
N ALA A 81 14.80 -5.81 -5.15
CA ALA A 81 15.98 -6.49 -4.62
C ALA A 81 17.24 -5.76 -5.08
N VAL A 82 18.11 -5.37 -4.14
CA VAL A 82 19.37 -4.68 -4.44
C VAL A 82 20.49 -5.72 -4.52
N VAL A 83 21.10 -5.84 -5.69
CA VAL A 83 22.15 -6.84 -5.98
C VAL A 83 23.40 -6.17 -6.53
N ARG A 84 24.53 -6.85 -6.41
CA ARG A 84 25.78 -6.38 -7.02
C ARG A 84 25.80 -6.70 -8.51
N ALA A 85 26.22 -5.70 -9.29
CA ALA A 85 26.62 -5.90 -10.68
C ALA A 85 28.03 -6.46 -10.72
N TRP A 86 28.26 -7.44 -11.60
CA TRP A 86 29.58 -7.94 -11.93
C TRP A 86 30.19 -7.14 -13.08
N ALA A 87 31.52 -7.20 -13.21
CA ALA A 87 32.25 -6.45 -14.22
C ALA A 87 31.94 -6.89 -15.66
N ASP A 88 31.45 -8.12 -15.85
CA ASP A 88 31.02 -8.69 -17.13
C ASP A 88 29.57 -8.34 -17.51
N GLY A 89 28.88 -7.54 -16.67
CA GLY A 89 27.49 -7.17 -16.87
C GLY A 89 26.48 -8.15 -16.26
N GLY A 90 26.95 -9.23 -15.63
CA GLY A 90 26.12 -10.12 -14.83
C GLY A 90 25.61 -9.45 -13.55
N VAL A 91 24.65 -10.10 -12.90
CA VAL A 91 24.13 -9.69 -11.59
C VAL A 91 24.14 -10.88 -10.64
N GLU A 92 24.44 -10.60 -9.38
CA GLU A 92 24.30 -11.57 -8.31
C GLU A 92 22.82 -11.94 -8.10
N SER A 93 22.54 -13.21 -7.79
CA SER A 93 21.20 -13.63 -7.41
C SER A 93 20.84 -13.10 -6.02
N PRO A 94 19.65 -12.51 -5.82
CA PRO A 94 19.20 -12.11 -4.49
C PRO A 94 19.13 -13.31 -3.55
N ASP A 95 19.58 -13.11 -2.32
CA ASP A 95 19.46 -14.07 -1.21
C ASP A 95 18.74 -13.43 0.00
N ALA A 96 18.59 -14.20 1.08
CA ALA A 96 17.90 -13.73 2.29
C ALA A 96 18.63 -12.60 3.03
N GLY A 97 19.93 -12.37 2.77
CA GLY A 97 20.73 -11.31 3.36
C GLY A 97 20.81 -10.04 2.50
N SER A 98 20.31 -10.12 1.27
CA SER A 98 20.33 -9.02 0.30
C SER A 98 19.48 -7.85 0.76
N VAL A 99 19.91 -6.62 0.44
CA VAL A 99 19.15 -5.42 0.76
C VAL A 99 17.87 -5.40 -0.09
N GLY A 100 16.73 -5.19 0.55
CA GLY A 100 15.43 -5.13 -0.11
C GLY A 100 14.75 -3.78 0.13
N ILE A 101 13.97 -3.31 -0.83
CA ILE A 101 13.12 -2.12 -0.67
C ILE A 101 11.69 -2.55 -0.93
N ILE A 102 10.79 -2.30 0.02
CA ILE A 102 9.37 -2.65 -0.08
C ILE A 102 8.58 -1.37 0.05
N LEU A 103 7.88 -0.98 -1.01
CA LEU A 103 7.07 0.24 -1.07
C LEU A 103 5.63 -0.10 -1.39
N HIS A 104 4.70 0.39 -0.59
CA HIS A 104 3.27 0.24 -0.83
C HIS A 104 2.74 1.45 -1.58
N ARG A 105 1.91 1.20 -2.60
CA ARG A 105 1.18 2.22 -3.32
C ARG A 105 0.06 2.74 -2.42
N THR A 106 0.17 4.00 -2.04
CA THR A 106 -0.81 4.72 -1.22
C THR A 106 -1.34 5.93 -2.00
N PRO A 107 -2.40 6.60 -1.53
CA PRO A 107 -2.77 7.90 -2.05
C PRO A 107 -1.60 8.88 -2.07
N ASP A 108 -0.65 8.77 -1.13
CA ASP A 108 0.51 9.67 -1.03
C ASP A 108 1.71 9.25 -1.91
N GLY A 109 1.56 8.22 -2.74
CA GLY A 109 2.65 7.64 -3.54
C GLY A 109 3.13 6.30 -3.01
N PHE A 110 4.28 5.86 -3.51
CA PHE A 110 4.95 4.66 -3.02
C PHE A 110 5.72 4.98 -1.74
N VAL A 111 5.27 4.44 -0.62
CA VAL A 111 5.88 4.65 0.71
C VAL A 111 6.14 3.30 1.39
N GLY A 112 7.26 3.20 2.09
CA GLY A 112 7.61 1.98 2.80
C GLY A 112 9.01 2.06 3.35
N GLU A 113 9.77 0.97 3.19
CA GLU A 113 11.05 0.82 3.87
C GLU A 113 12.10 0.11 3.01
N THR A 114 13.35 0.53 3.19
CA THR A 114 14.52 -0.28 2.85
C THR A 114 14.86 -1.17 4.04
N ARG A 115 15.03 -2.48 3.81
CA ARG A 115 15.45 -3.50 4.77
C ARG A 115 16.87 -3.95 4.45
N ALA A 116 17.73 -3.97 5.46
CA ALA A 116 19.14 -4.35 5.31
C ALA A 116 19.67 -5.01 6.59
N THR A 117 20.94 -5.43 6.54
CA THR A 117 21.71 -5.79 7.73
C THR A 117 22.66 -4.65 8.08
N GLY A 118 22.50 -4.09 9.27
CA GLY A 118 23.46 -3.17 9.89
C GLY A 118 24.34 -3.89 10.89
N PHE A 119 25.30 -3.17 11.48
CA PHE A 119 26.20 -3.73 12.50
C PHE A 119 26.29 -2.79 13.70
N THR A 120 26.27 -3.34 14.91
CA THR A 120 26.50 -2.58 16.15
C THR A 120 27.97 -2.18 16.28
N ALA A 121 28.31 -1.37 17.29
CA ALA A 121 29.70 -0.97 17.53
C ALA A 121 30.60 -2.17 17.87
N SER A 122 30.04 -3.21 18.50
CA SER A 122 30.72 -4.48 18.73
C SER A 122 30.85 -5.37 17.48
N GLY A 123 30.25 -4.98 16.35
CA GLY A 123 30.26 -5.75 15.10
C GLY A 123 29.16 -6.80 15.00
N THR A 124 28.15 -6.76 15.88
CA THR A 124 27.03 -7.72 15.85
C THR A 124 26.08 -7.37 14.70
N PRO A 125 25.71 -8.32 13.81
CA PRO A 125 24.76 -8.06 12.73
C PRO A 125 23.35 -7.84 13.29
N CYS A 126 22.69 -6.79 12.83
CA CYS A 126 21.33 -6.44 13.22
C CYS A 126 20.45 -6.21 11.98
N PRO A 127 19.22 -6.77 11.93
CA PRO A 127 18.27 -6.35 10.93
C PRO A 127 17.92 -4.87 11.15
N VAL A 128 17.92 -4.10 10.09
CA VAL A 128 17.54 -2.69 10.12
C VAL A 128 16.55 -2.37 9.02
N SER A 129 15.68 -1.40 9.31
CA SER A 129 14.85 -0.80 8.29
C SER A 129 14.89 0.73 8.35
N PHE A 130 14.70 1.34 7.18
CA PHE A 130 14.77 2.78 6.99
C PHE A 130 13.58 3.24 6.15
N PRO A 131 12.93 4.36 6.51
CA PRO A 131 11.87 4.92 5.69
C PRO A 131 12.37 5.27 4.29
N THR A 132 11.65 4.78 3.29
CA THR A 132 11.93 4.99 1.87
C THR A 132 10.63 5.31 1.13
N GLU A 133 10.70 6.24 0.18
CA GLU A 133 9.56 6.57 -0.67
C GLU A 133 10.02 6.81 -2.11
N ALA A 134 9.14 6.58 -3.09
CA ALA A 134 9.39 7.05 -4.45
C ALA A 134 8.91 8.50 -4.57
N VAL A 135 9.82 9.40 -4.91
CA VAL A 135 9.51 10.83 -5.07
C VAL A 135 9.21 11.20 -6.53
N ALA A 136 9.64 10.37 -7.49
CA ALA A 136 9.31 10.51 -8.90
C ALA A 136 9.39 9.16 -9.62
N CYS A 137 8.46 8.90 -10.54
CA CYS A 137 8.54 7.80 -11.49
C CYS A 137 8.40 8.37 -12.90
N THR A 138 9.30 7.98 -13.79
CA THR A 138 9.32 8.40 -15.19
C THR A 138 9.58 7.20 -16.07
N ASP A 139 9.39 7.35 -17.39
CA ASP A 139 9.73 6.26 -18.32
C ASP A 139 11.23 5.93 -18.26
N ALA A 140 12.09 6.88 -17.85
CA ALA A 140 13.53 6.67 -17.68
C ALA A 140 13.90 5.93 -16.38
N GLY A 141 13.00 5.83 -15.40
CA GLY A 141 13.27 5.18 -14.12
C GLY A 141 12.59 5.82 -12.91
N ILE A 142 13.05 5.45 -11.72
CA ILE A 142 12.44 5.81 -10.43
C ILE A 142 13.45 6.59 -9.60
N THR A 143 13.00 7.65 -8.92
CA THR A 143 13.79 8.34 -7.90
C THR A 143 13.26 7.98 -6.52
N LEU A 144 14.14 7.41 -5.69
CA LEU A 144 13.84 7.04 -4.31
C LEU A 144 14.42 8.06 -3.36
N ARG A 145 13.73 8.35 -2.25
CA ARG A 145 14.25 9.11 -1.12
C ARG A 145 14.32 8.23 0.12
N ALA A 146 15.52 7.87 0.52
CA ALA A 146 15.80 6.96 1.64
C ALA A 146 16.72 7.63 2.66
N ALA A 147 16.69 7.18 3.92
CA ALA A 147 17.73 7.56 4.88
C ALA A 147 19.10 6.99 4.45
N SER A 148 20.16 7.78 4.53
CA SER A 148 21.52 7.35 4.16
C SER A 148 22.19 6.46 5.21
N SER A 149 21.74 6.53 6.46
CA SER A 149 22.26 5.76 7.59
C SER A 149 21.31 5.82 8.79
N THR A 150 21.36 4.81 9.67
CA THR A 150 20.73 4.82 10.99
C THR A 150 21.76 4.32 11.99
N SER A 151 21.77 4.91 13.17
CA SER A 151 22.56 4.39 14.29
C SER A 151 21.77 3.31 14.99
N ILE A 152 22.44 2.22 15.38
CA ILE A 152 21.83 1.06 16.05
C ILE A 152 22.56 0.85 17.37
N ASP A 153 21.83 0.58 18.44
CA ASP A 153 22.41 0.21 19.73
C ASP A 153 22.80 -1.28 19.79
N GLU A 154 23.46 -1.70 20.87
CA GLU A 154 23.85 -3.12 21.07
C GLU A 154 22.65 -4.07 21.24
N GLY A 155 21.43 -3.54 21.38
CA GLY A 155 20.19 -4.30 21.40
C GLY A 155 19.47 -4.37 20.06
N CYS A 156 20.15 -4.02 18.95
CA CYS A 156 19.56 -3.93 17.61
C CYS A 156 18.37 -2.96 17.50
N ARG A 157 18.35 -1.89 18.29
CA ARG A 157 17.33 -0.84 18.21
C ARG A 157 17.91 0.41 17.57
N SER A 158 17.10 1.10 16.77
CA SER A 158 17.46 2.44 16.29
C SER A 158 17.81 3.33 17.48
N ALA A 159 18.93 4.03 17.40
CA ALA A 159 19.37 4.91 18.47
C ALA A 159 18.32 6.02 18.70
N THR A 160 17.83 6.11 19.93
CA THR A 160 16.81 7.10 20.32
C THR A 160 17.38 8.52 20.46
N SER A 161 18.70 8.67 20.43
CA SER A 161 19.40 9.95 20.52
C SER A 161 20.45 10.08 19.42
N GLY A 162 20.62 11.30 18.94
CA GLY A 162 21.53 11.63 17.84
C GLY A 162 20.89 12.55 16.81
N PRO A 163 21.65 13.01 15.81
CA PRO A 163 21.10 13.76 14.69
C PRO A 163 20.11 12.89 13.90
N ALA A 164 19.04 13.53 13.39
CA ALA A 164 18.09 12.84 12.52
C ALA A 164 18.81 12.26 11.28
N PRO A 165 18.40 11.08 10.79
CA PRO A 165 18.97 10.50 9.58
C PRO A 165 18.87 11.47 8.41
N VAL A 166 20.00 11.73 7.74
CA VAL A 166 20.00 12.47 6.49
C VAL A 166 19.28 11.61 5.45
N ARG A 167 18.31 12.20 4.74
CA ARG A 167 17.64 11.54 3.62
C ARG A 167 18.29 11.96 2.31
N GLN A 168 18.52 11.00 1.42
CA GLN A 168 19.16 11.22 0.12
C GLN A 168 18.27 10.70 -0.98
N GLU A 169 18.31 11.40 -2.12
CA GLU A 169 17.66 10.97 -3.35
C GLU A 169 18.60 10.09 -4.17
N GLN A 170 18.06 8.95 -4.61
CA GLN A 170 18.75 7.94 -5.39
C GLN A 170 17.98 7.75 -6.69
N VAL A 171 18.62 8.07 -7.81
CA VAL A 171 18.03 7.90 -9.14
C VAL A 171 18.36 6.49 -9.63
N LEU A 172 17.33 5.70 -9.88
CA LEU A 172 17.39 4.37 -10.45
C LEU A 172 16.98 4.46 -11.92
N LEU A 173 17.95 4.29 -12.81
CA LEU A 173 17.71 4.36 -14.25
C LEU A 173 17.26 3.00 -14.76
N ARG A 174 16.15 2.97 -15.48
CA ARG A 174 15.63 1.75 -16.11
C ARG A 174 16.67 1.18 -17.07
N GLY A 175 16.83 -0.14 -17.03
CA GLY A 175 17.58 -0.90 -18.03
C GLY A 175 16.96 -0.71 -19.41
N ALA A 176 17.74 -0.93 -20.47
CA ALA A 176 17.13 -1.10 -21.78
C ALA A 176 16.18 -2.31 -21.69
N PRO A 177 14.97 -2.26 -22.27
CA PRO A 177 14.12 -3.44 -22.32
C PRO A 177 14.92 -4.57 -22.96
N ASP A 178 14.93 -5.74 -22.31
CA ASP A 178 15.58 -6.92 -22.87
C ASP A 178 15.02 -7.17 -24.27
N ALA A 179 15.92 -7.24 -25.26
CA ALA A 179 15.54 -7.38 -26.66
C ALA A 179 15.01 -8.78 -27.02
N GLY A 180 14.45 -9.51 -26.04
CA GLY A 180 13.86 -10.84 -26.19
C GLY A 180 14.82 -11.83 -26.85
N ARG A 181 15.60 -12.57 -26.05
CA ARG A 181 16.38 -13.69 -26.56
C ARG A 181 15.73 -15.02 -26.26
#